data_AF-A0A521S4H2-F1
#
_entry.id   AF-A0A521S4H2-F1
#
_cell.length_a   1.000
_cell.length_b   1.000
_cell.length_c   1.000
_cell.angle_alpha   90.00
_cell.angle_beta   90.00
_cell.angle_gamma   90.00
#
_symmetry.space_group_name_H-M   'P 1'
#
loop_
_entity.id
_entity.type
_entity.pdbx_description
1 polymer ?
#
loop_
_entity_poly.entity_id
_entity_poly.type
_entity_poly.pdbx_seq_one_letter_code
_entity_poly.pdbx_strand_id
1 'polypeptide(L)'
;MSVLRTDLQALPGHSATDAIRYGSDARARRATMLTALETTQGMARSWLNLTIGSQAASNLISLLTQHDLTVAEAAAQGRAAQYDQALVTLAGAIAILDDATDIRDDLLNTTDVETLDSWLSRNRRYDEALTTLYTALRDSGGLVNDAVREAYREEGEARADLPPDLRGLVVIVAEIGRGGLNQAVIAIEQARGRLSLIIEALAPAGADGS
;
A
#
# COMPACT_ATOMS: atom_id res chain seq x y z
N MET A 1 -26.42 -3.60 -0.91
CA MET A 1 -27.08 -4.33 0.20
C MET A 1 -27.46 -5.72 -0.34
N SER A 2 -27.09 -6.84 0.29
CA SER A 2 -27.27 -8.17 -0.34
C SER A 2 -28.72 -8.65 -0.28
N VAL A 3 -29.19 -9.35 -1.32
CA VAL A 3 -30.54 -9.93 -1.45
C VAL A 3 -30.88 -10.80 -0.23
N LEU A 4 -29.92 -11.61 0.22
CA LEU A 4 -30.05 -12.49 1.39
C LEU A 4 -30.39 -11.72 2.69
N ARG A 5 -29.89 -10.49 2.86
CA ARG A 5 -30.22 -9.65 4.03
C ARG A 5 -31.65 -9.15 3.97
N THR A 6 -32.08 -8.70 2.80
CA THR A 6 -33.46 -8.26 2.56
C THR A 6 -34.43 -9.41 2.82
N ASP A 7 -34.10 -10.62 2.35
CA ASP A 7 -34.92 -11.81 2.55
C ASP A 7 -35.00 -12.21 4.03
N LEU A 8 -33.88 -12.20 4.76
CA LEU A 8 -33.85 -12.49 6.20
C LEU A 8 -34.58 -11.43 7.04
N GLN A 9 -34.52 -10.16 6.65
CA GLN A 9 -35.29 -9.09 7.28
C GLN A 9 -36.79 -9.23 7.00
N ALA A 10 -37.16 -9.70 5.80
CA ALA A 10 -38.54 -9.98 5.42
C ALA A 10 -39.14 -11.23 6.08
N LEU A 11 -38.30 -12.11 6.65
CA LEU A 11 -38.80 -13.27 7.40
C LEU A 11 -39.63 -12.82 8.63
N PRO A 12 -40.81 -13.44 8.86
CA PRO A 12 -41.60 -13.22 10.08
C PRO A 12 -40.80 -13.52 11.35
N GLY A 13 -41.15 -12.92 12.50
CA GLY A 13 -40.46 -13.16 13.77
C GLY A 13 -39.85 -11.93 14.46
N HIS A 14 -40.15 -10.72 14.00
CA HIS A 14 -39.54 -9.45 14.45
C HIS A 14 -40.54 -8.48 15.07
N SER A 15 -41.86 -8.69 14.88
CA SER A 15 -42.91 -7.90 15.50
C SER A 15 -43.25 -8.43 16.90
N ALA A 16 -43.76 -7.56 17.79
CA ALA A 16 -44.21 -7.96 19.12
C ALA A 16 -45.31 -9.05 19.08
N THR A 17 -46.10 -9.09 18.00
CA THR A 17 -47.14 -10.10 17.75
C THR A 17 -46.61 -11.43 17.21
N ASP A 18 -45.37 -11.48 16.70
CA ASP A 18 -44.77 -12.73 16.21
C ASP A 18 -44.42 -13.72 17.33
N ALA A 19 -44.29 -13.24 18.58
CA ALA A 19 -44.10 -14.09 19.75
C ALA A 19 -45.26 -15.08 19.99
N ILE A 20 -46.44 -14.80 19.40
CA ILE A 20 -47.64 -15.64 19.49
C ILE A 20 -47.61 -16.75 18.42
N ARG A 21 -46.86 -16.57 17.32
CA ARG A 21 -46.88 -17.45 16.13
C ARG A 21 -45.61 -18.27 15.95
N TYR A 22 -44.48 -17.80 16.49
CA TYR A 22 -43.18 -18.45 16.38
C TYR A 22 -42.56 -18.72 17.74
N GLY A 23 -42.10 -19.96 17.93
CA GLY A 23 -41.37 -20.37 19.14
C GLY A 23 -40.11 -19.53 19.38
N SER A 24 -39.67 -19.46 20.65
CA SER A 24 -38.46 -18.75 21.07
C SER A 24 -37.23 -19.12 20.24
N ASP A 25 -37.09 -20.40 19.92
CA ASP A 25 -35.94 -20.95 19.20
C ASP A 25 -35.86 -20.46 17.76
N ALA A 26 -37.00 -20.36 17.07
CA ALA A 26 -37.06 -19.84 15.70
C ALA A 26 -36.68 -18.36 15.64
N ARG A 27 -37.12 -17.57 16.64
CA ARG A 27 -36.76 -16.15 16.77
C ARG A 27 -35.29 -15.96 17.13
N ALA A 28 -34.75 -16.80 18.03
CA ALA A 28 -33.34 -16.80 18.39
C ALA A 28 -32.44 -17.14 17.19
N ARG A 29 -32.75 -18.20 16.43
CA ARG A 29 -32.01 -18.55 15.21
C ARG A 29 -32.01 -17.44 14.16
N ARG A 30 -33.15 -16.79 13.94
CA ARG A 30 -33.25 -15.64 13.02
C ARG A 30 -32.38 -14.46 13.47
N ALA A 31 -32.40 -14.11 14.76
CA ALA A 31 -31.54 -13.07 15.31
C ALA A 31 -30.06 -13.40 15.12
N THR A 32 -29.65 -14.64 15.42
CA THR A 32 -28.29 -15.13 15.22
C THR A 32 -27.85 -15.09 13.75
N MET A 33 -28.74 -15.44 12.80
CA MET A 33 -28.46 -15.33 11.36
C MET A 33 -28.30 -13.88 10.88
N LEU A 34 -29.07 -12.93 11.43
CA LEU A 34 -28.90 -11.51 11.13
C LEU A 34 -27.56 -10.98 11.65
N THR A 35 -27.15 -11.37 12.87
CA THR A 35 -25.82 -11.05 13.41
C THR A 35 -24.69 -11.67 12.58
N ALA A 36 -24.88 -12.88 12.03
CA ALA A 36 -23.91 -13.49 11.11
C ALA A 36 -23.78 -12.66 9.81
N LEU A 37 -24.91 -12.22 9.25
CA LEU A 37 -24.93 -11.35 8.08
C LEU A 37 -24.31 -9.98 8.34
N GLU A 38 -24.41 -9.45 9.55
CA GLU A 38 -23.73 -8.22 9.97
C GLU A 38 -22.22 -8.44 10.09
N THR A 39 -21.80 -9.59 10.61
CA THR A 39 -20.39 -9.95 10.76
C THR A 39 -19.66 -10.08 9.43
N THR A 40 -20.35 -10.47 8.35
CA THR A 40 -19.80 -10.51 6.99
C THR A 40 -19.76 -9.14 6.30
N GLN A 41 -20.40 -8.11 6.87
CA GLN A 41 -20.31 -6.75 6.32
C GLN A 41 -18.89 -6.22 6.48
N GLY A 42 -18.39 -5.56 5.44
CA GLY A 42 -17.03 -5.02 5.45
C GLY A 42 -15.95 -6.05 5.09
N MET A 43 -16.22 -7.35 5.14
CA MET A 43 -15.22 -8.38 4.76
C MET A 43 -14.76 -8.25 3.31
N ALA A 44 -15.69 -7.97 2.38
CA ALA A 44 -15.35 -7.67 0.99
C ALA A 44 -14.44 -6.44 0.84
N ARG A 45 -14.67 -5.41 1.67
CA ARG A 45 -13.83 -4.20 1.69
C ARG A 45 -12.44 -4.50 2.26
N SER A 46 -12.34 -5.30 3.33
CA SER A 46 -11.06 -5.73 3.88
C SER A 46 -10.25 -6.55 2.88
N TRP A 47 -10.88 -7.49 2.16
CA TRP A 47 -10.21 -8.24 1.08
C TRP A 47 -9.78 -7.36 -0.09
N LEU A 48 -10.60 -6.38 -0.47
CA LEU A 48 -10.25 -5.42 -1.51
C LEU A 48 -9.05 -4.56 -1.10
N ASN A 49 -9.03 -4.05 0.14
CA ASN A 49 -7.90 -3.29 0.68
C ASN A 49 -6.62 -4.13 0.72
N LEU A 50 -6.72 -5.41 1.10
CA LEU A 50 -5.57 -6.33 1.09
C LEU A 50 -4.98 -6.47 -0.33
N THR A 51 -5.84 -6.63 -1.32
CA THR A 51 -5.44 -6.81 -2.73
C THR A 51 -4.79 -5.54 -3.27
N ILE A 52 -5.40 -4.37 -3.01
CA ILE A 52 -4.87 -3.06 -3.42
C ILE A 52 -3.50 -2.81 -2.79
N GLY A 53 -3.35 -3.02 -1.48
CA GLY A 53 -2.07 -2.83 -0.79
C GLY A 53 -0.97 -3.75 -1.32
N SER A 54 -1.29 -5.01 -1.63
CA SER A 54 -0.33 -5.97 -2.19
C SER A 54 0.12 -5.58 -3.61
N GLN A 55 -0.81 -5.08 -4.43
CA GLN A 55 -0.50 -4.59 -5.77
C GLN A 55 0.36 -3.33 -5.72
N ALA A 56 0.00 -2.38 -4.84
CA ALA A 56 0.75 -1.14 -4.64
C ALA A 56 2.21 -1.43 -4.23
N ALA A 57 2.42 -2.34 -3.27
CA ALA A 57 3.76 -2.74 -2.86
C ALA A 57 4.57 -3.38 -4.01
N SER A 58 3.94 -4.24 -4.81
CA SER A 58 4.60 -4.89 -5.95
C SER A 58 5.00 -3.88 -7.03
N ASN A 59 4.11 -2.93 -7.32
CA ASN A 59 4.37 -1.84 -8.27
C ASN A 59 5.50 -0.94 -7.79
N LEU A 60 5.49 -0.54 -6.51
CA LEU A 60 6.56 0.25 -5.92
C LEU A 60 7.92 -0.46 -6.02
N ILE A 61 8.01 -1.75 -5.70
CA ILE A 61 9.27 -2.51 -5.84
C ILE A 61 9.77 -2.46 -7.29
N SER A 62 8.88 -2.64 -8.26
CA SER A 62 9.23 -2.60 -9.68
C SER A 62 9.73 -1.22 -10.10
N LEU A 63 9.02 -0.15 -9.72
CA LEU A 63 9.40 1.23 -10.03
C LEU A 63 10.74 1.59 -9.40
N LEU A 64 10.94 1.29 -8.12
CA LEU A 64 12.19 1.63 -7.43
C LEU A 64 13.39 0.85 -7.99
N THR A 65 13.20 -0.42 -8.36
CA THR A 65 14.24 -1.18 -9.05
C THR A 65 14.56 -0.59 -10.43
N GLN A 66 13.53 -0.15 -11.17
CA GLN A 66 13.70 0.48 -12.48
C GLN A 66 14.39 1.84 -12.36
N HIS A 67 14.05 2.63 -11.35
CA HIS A 67 14.70 3.89 -11.02
C HIS A 67 16.19 3.70 -10.78
N ASP A 68 16.58 2.78 -9.89
CA ASP A 68 17.99 2.49 -9.58
C ASP A 68 18.79 2.11 -10.84
N LEU A 69 18.22 1.26 -11.70
CA LEU A 69 18.85 0.88 -12.97
C LEU A 69 18.99 2.07 -13.92
N THR A 70 17.98 2.94 -13.98
CA THR A 70 17.96 4.13 -14.85
C THR A 70 18.98 5.17 -14.39
N VAL A 71 19.07 5.42 -13.07
CA VAL A 71 20.09 6.31 -12.49
C VAL A 71 21.50 5.74 -12.69
N ALA A 72 21.70 4.44 -12.52
CA ALA A 72 22.99 3.79 -12.77
C ALA A 72 23.45 3.94 -14.23
N GLU A 73 22.51 3.83 -15.18
CA GLU A 73 22.75 4.06 -16.61
C GLU A 73 23.09 5.53 -16.89
N ALA A 74 22.31 6.48 -16.35
CA ALA A 74 22.64 7.91 -16.46
C ALA A 74 24.03 8.22 -15.89
N ALA A 75 24.39 7.59 -14.77
CA ALA A 75 25.71 7.73 -14.16
C ALA A 75 26.83 7.16 -15.05
N ALA A 76 26.57 6.06 -15.77
CA ALA A 76 27.51 5.51 -16.74
C ALA A 76 27.71 6.46 -17.92
N GLN A 77 26.62 7.02 -18.46
CA GLN A 77 26.65 8.03 -19.53
C GLN A 77 27.40 9.30 -19.08
N GLY A 78 27.14 9.78 -17.86
CA GLY A 78 27.84 10.92 -17.26
C GLY A 78 29.35 10.68 -17.12
N ARG A 79 29.77 9.48 -16.66
CA ARG A 79 31.19 9.10 -16.62
C ARG A 79 31.84 9.03 -18.01
N ALA A 80 31.05 8.73 -19.04
CA ALA A 80 31.49 8.76 -20.43
C ALA A 80 31.41 10.16 -21.08
N ALA A 81 31.12 11.21 -20.28
CA ALA A 81 30.89 12.58 -20.74
C ALA A 81 29.75 12.74 -21.77
N GLN A 82 28.81 11.80 -21.79
CA GLN A 82 27.62 11.83 -22.64
C GLN A 82 26.48 12.60 -21.95
N TYR A 83 26.73 13.86 -21.57
CA TYR A 83 25.84 14.61 -20.68
C TYR A 83 24.43 14.82 -21.22
N ASP A 84 24.26 15.09 -22.52
CA ASP A 84 22.91 15.22 -23.10
C ASP A 84 22.09 13.94 -23.00
N GLN A 85 22.73 12.77 -23.18
CA GLN A 85 22.08 11.47 -23.01
C GLN A 85 21.77 11.20 -21.54
N ALA A 86 22.74 11.49 -20.66
CA ALA A 86 22.59 11.34 -19.22
C ALA A 86 21.41 12.16 -18.69
N LEU A 87 21.24 13.40 -19.15
CA LEU A 87 20.13 14.27 -18.78
C LEU A 87 18.77 13.72 -19.24
N VAL A 88 18.69 13.15 -20.45
CA VAL A 88 17.46 12.48 -20.93
C VAL A 88 17.15 11.26 -20.07
N THR A 89 18.16 10.45 -19.73
CA THR A 89 17.99 9.28 -18.88
C THR A 89 17.55 9.67 -17.47
N LEU A 90 18.11 10.73 -16.88
CA LEU A 90 17.70 11.26 -15.56
C LEU A 90 16.27 11.79 -15.56
N ALA A 91 15.81 12.43 -16.64
CA ALA A 91 14.41 12.82 -16.75
C ALA A 91 13.46 11.61 -16.68
N GLY A 92 13.89 10.47 -17.25
CA GLY A 92 13.18 9.20 -17.10
C GLY A 92 13.19 8.66 -15.66
N ALA A 93 14.33 8.75 -14.96
CA ALA A 93 14.41 8.38 -13.55
C ALA A 93 13.48 9.23 -12.67
N ILE A 94 13.44 10.54 -12.87
CA ILE A 94 12.55 11.45 -12.14
C ILE A 94 11.07 11.10 -12.39
N ALA A 95 10.70 10.80 -13.64
CA ALA A 95 9.33 10.38 -13.95
C ALA A 95 8.94 9.07 -13.23
N ILE A 96 9.87 8.12 -13.06
CA ILE A 96 9.63 6.90 -12.28
C ILE A 96 9.40 7.24 -10.79
N LEU A 97 10.11 8.22 -10.23
CA LEU A 97 9.85 8.70 -8.87
C LEU A 97 8.53 9.45 -8.75
N ASP A 98 8.07 10.14 -9.79
CA ASP A 98 6.73 10.73 -9.85
C ASP A 98 5.66 9.62 -9.78
N ASP A 99 5.76 8.58 -10.62
CA ASP A 99 4.85 7.43 -10.59
C ASP A 99 4.84 6.73 -9.22
N ALA A 100 6.00 6.61 -8.57
CA ALA A 100 6.11 6.04 -7.22
C ALA A 100 5.46 6.95 -6.16
N THR A 101 5.53 8.27 -6.35
CA THR A 101 4.89 9.27 -5.48
C THR A 101 3.38 9.19 -5.59
N ASP A 102 2.83 9.00 -6.79
CA ASP A 102 1.39 8.80 -6.99
C ASP A 102 0.87 7.57 -6.22
N ILE A 103 1.60 6.44 -6.27
CA ILE A 103 1.24 5.25 -5.48
C ILE A 103 1.31 5.54 -3.98
N ARG A 104 2.32 6.30 -3.53
CA ARG A 104 2.42 6.71 -2.13
C ARG A 104 1.19 7.53 -1.73
N ASP A 105 0.76 8.47 -2.57
CA ASP A 105 -0.37 9.36 -2.29
C ASP A 105 -1.68 8.58 -2.16
N ASP A 106 -1.88 7.55 -2.99
CA ASP A 106 -3.02 6.63 -2.86
C ASP A 106 -3.04 5.88 -1.51
N LEU A 107 -1.87 5.63 -0.93
CA LEU A 107 -1.72 4.91 0.34
C LEU A 107 -1.93 5.80 1.58
N LEU A 108 -1.81 7.13 1.48
CA LEU A 108 -1.85 8.10 2.60
C LEU A 108 -3.03 7.90 3.56
N ASN A 109 -4.20 7.54 3.02
CA ASN A 109 -5.42 7.39 3.82
C ASN A 109 -5.51 6.08 4.60
N THR A 110 -4.60 5.13 4.37
CA THR A 110 -4.71 3.76 4.85
C THR A 110 -3.45 3.24 5.55
N THR A 111 -2.31 3.86 5.28
CA THR A 111 -0.99 3.36 5.67
C THR A 111 -0.12 4.54 6.06
N ASP A 112 0.70 4.37 7.09
CA ASP A 112 1.77 5.32 7.39
C ASP A 112 2.84 5.24 6.30
N VAL A 113 3.09 6.37 5.65
CA VAL A 113 3.99 6.50 4.50
C VAL A 113 5.17 7.43 4.78
N GLU A 114 5.40 7.84 6.03
CA GLU A 114 6.48 8.79 6.39
C GLU A 114 7.86 8.29 5.93
N THR A 115 8.16 7.00 6.16
CA THR A 115 9.41 6.38 5.70
C THR A 115 9.53 6.38 4.18
N LEU A 116 8.45 6.05 3.47
CA LEU A 116 8.42 6.03 2.00
C LEU A 116 8.58 7.45 1.43
N ASP A 117 7.91 8.44 2.01
CA ASP A 117 8.02 9.84 1.62
C ASP A 117 9.44 10.37 1.80
N SER A 118 10.05 10.12 2.96
CA SER A 118 11.44 10.53 3.21
C SER A 118 12.40 9.86 2.23
N TRP A 119 12.18 8.58 1.90
CA TRP A 119 12.98 7.84 0.93
C TRP A 119 12.86 8.44 -0.49
N LEU A 120 11.63 8.68 -0.96
CA LEU A 120 11.37 9.25 -2.29
C LEU A 120 11.94 10.66 -2.42
N SER A 121 11.79 11.48 -1.37
CA SER A 121 12.31 12.86 -1.33
C SER A 121 13.84 12.91 -1.43
N ARG A 122 14.55 12.02 -0.71
CA ARG A 122 16.03 11.94 -0.77
C ARG A 122 16.52 11.51 -2.15
N ASN A 123 15.87 10.51 -2.76
CA ASN A 123 16.22 10.07 -4.11
C ASN A 123 15.94 11.17 -5.14
N ARG A 124 14.82 11.88 -5.02
CA ARG A 124 14.51 13.02 -5.89
C ARG A 124 15.57 14.12 -5.79
N ARG A 125 15.97 14.48 -4.56
CA ARG A 125 17.04 15.47 -4.35
C ARG A 125 18.36 15.02 -5.00
N TYR A 126 18.68 13.73 -4.91
CA TYR A 126 19.87 13.19 -5.57
C TYR A 126 19.80 13.32 -7.10
N ASP A 127 18.69 12.92 -7.72
CA ASP A 127 18.50 13.02 -9.17
C ASP A 127 18.54 14.47 -9.68
N GLU A 128 17.95 15.40 -8.93
CA GLU A 128 17.97 16.84 -9.22
C GLU A 128 19.40 17.41 -9.11
N ALA A 129 20.14 17.02 -8.07
CA ALA A 129 21.54 17.44 -7.90
C ALA A 129 22.43 16.87 -9.02
N LEU A 130 22.21 15.62 -9.42
CA LEU A 130 22.93 14.99 -10.53
C LEU A 130 22.60 15.65 -11.88
N THR A 131 21.34 16.00 -12.10
CA THR A 131 20.88 16.78 -13.27
C THR A 131 21.58 18.13 -13.33
N THR A 132 21.68 18.81 -12.18
CA THR A 132 22.39 20.09 -12.06
C THR A 132 23.87 19.95 -12.38
N LEU A 133 24.54 18.91 -11.86
CA LEU A 133 25.94 18.61 -12.14
C LEU A 133 26.19 18.36 -13.62
N TYR A 134 25.38 17.52 -14.27
CA TYR A 134 25.55 17.21 -15.69
C TYR A 134 25.25 18.39 -16.60
N THR A 135 24.27 19.23 -16.23
CA THR A 135 24.03 20.50 -16.91
C THR A 135 25.25 21.41 -16.81
N ALA A 136 25.82 21.58 -15.60
CA ALA A 136 27.00 22.41 -15.41
C ALA A 136 28.23 21.90 -16.18
N LEU A 137 28.47 20.58 -16.19
CA LEU A 137 29.58 19.95 -16.93
C LEU A 137 29.42 20.08 -18.44
N ARG A 138 28.19 19.94 -18.95
CA ARG A 138 27.87 20.16 -20.36
C ARG A 138 28.14 21.61 -20.75
N ASP A 139 27.58 22.55 -19.98
CA ASP A 139 27.64 23.97 -20.29
C ASP A 139 29.06 24.54 -20.14
N SER A 140 29.89 23.95 -19.27
CA SER A 140 31.30 24.32 -19.12
C SER A 140 32.22 23.71 -20.18
N GLY A 141 31.73 22.81 -21.03
CA GLY A 141 32.55 22.04 -21.96
C GLY A 141 33.59 21.17 -21.24
N GLY A 142 33.29 20.70 -20.02
CA GLY A 142 34.20 19.90 -19.19
C GLY A 142 35.23 20.71 -18.39
N LEU A 143 35.17 22.04 -18.40
CA LEU A 143 36.04 22.88 -17.57
C LEU A 143 35.56 22.92 -16.12
N VAL A 144 36.49 22.84 -15.17
CA VAL A 144 36.20 22.97 -13.74
C VAL A 144 36.13 24.46 -13.36
N ASN A 145 34.92 25.01 -13.39
CA ASN A 145 34.61 26.37 -12.93
C ASN A 145 33.85 26.34 -11.58
N ASP A 146 33.48 27.51 -11.07
CA ASP A 146 32.76 27.62 -9.79
C ASP A 146 31.39 26.93 -9.82
N ALA A 147 30.67 27.00 -10.95
CA ALA A 147 29.38 26.33 -11.11
C ALA A 147 29.52 24.79 -11.05
N VAL A 148 30.53 24.22 -11.70
CA VAL A 148 30.82 22.78 -11.64
C VAL A 148 31.24 22.36 -10.23
N ARG A 149 32.08 23.15 -9.55
CA ARG A 149 32.48 22.86 -8.16
C ARG A 149 31.29 22.85 -7.22
N GLU A 150 30.40 23.82 -7.37
CA GLU A 150 29.20 23.93 -6.54
C GLU A 150 28.22 22.79 -6.80
N ALA A 151 27.94 22.48 -8.07
CA ALA A 151 27.05 21.37 -8.42
C ALA A 151 27.62 20.01 -7.97
N TYR A 152 28.95 19.84 -8.02
CA TYR A 152 29.61 18.64 -7.53
C TYR A 152 29.50 18.50 -6.00
N ARG A 153 29.57 19.63 -5.28
CA ARG A 153 29.37 19.65 -3.82
C ARG A 153 27.94 19.26 -3.47
N GLU A 154 26.94 19.86 -4.12
CA GLU A 154 25.52 19.53 -3.90
C GLU A 154 25.21 18.07 -4.23
N GLU A 155 25.73 17.52 -5.34
CA GLU A 155 25.60 16.09 -5.66
C GLU A 155 26.20 15.21 -4.55
N GLY A 156 27.38 15.58 -4.04
CA GLY A 156 28.03 14.86 -2.96
C GLY A 156 27.22 14.86 -1.67
N GLU A 157 26.62 15.99 -1.31
CA GLU A 157 25.74 16.14 -0.15
C GLU A 157 24.45 15.33 -0.32
N ALA A 158 23.77 15.46 -1.46
CA ALA A 158 22.57 14.69 -1.76
C ALA A 158 22.83 13.18 -1.79
N ARG A 159 23.98 12.75 -2.33
CA ARG A 159 24.39 11.35 -2.33
C ARG A 159 24.67 10.82 -0.93
N ALA A 160 25.26 11.63 -0.06
CA ALA A 160 25.53 11.26 1.32
C ALA A 160 24.23 11.08 2.14
N ASP A 161 23.17 11.79 1.77
CA ASP A 161 21.85 11.69 2.39
C ASP A 161 21.03 10.48 1.90
N LEU A 162 21.49 9.78 0.86
CA LEU A 162 20.80 8.60 0.33
C LEU A 162 20.70 7.49 1.38
N PRO A 163 19.57 6.75 1.42
CA PRO A 163 19.41 5.59 2.29
C PRO A 163 20.48 4.53 2.01
N PRO A 164 21.11 3.93 3.04
CA PRO A 164 22.08 2.86 2.86
C PRO A 164 21.35 1.55 2.46
N ASP A 165 21.42 1.22 1.17
CA ASP A 165 20.89 0.01 0.50
C ASP A 165 19.35 -0.15 0.41
N LEU A 166 18.95 -1.06 -0.49
CA LEU A 166 17.59 -1.63 -0.68
C LEU A 166 16.98 -2.23 0.61
N ARG A 167 17.71 -2.26 1.73
CA ARG A 167 17.17 -2.64 3.05
C ARG A 167 16.09 -1.65 3.51
N GLY A 168 16.21 -0.37 3.13
CA GLY A 168 15.13 0.61 3.32
C GLY A 168 13.85 0.21 2.57
N LEU A 169 14.00 -0.38 1.38
CA LEU A 169 12.91 -0.90 0.56
C LEU A 169 12.19 -2.08 1.25
N VAL A 170 12.92 -2.97 1.94
CA VAL A 170 12.33 -4.05 2.75
C VAL A 170 11.49 -3.48 3.92
N VAL A 171 11.97 -2.43 4.58
CA VAL A 171 11.24 -1.76 5.67
C VAL A 171 9.97 -1.09 5.14
N ILE A 172 10.07 -0.37 4.02
CA ILE A 172 8.92 0.27 3.35
C ILE A 172 7.86 -0.76 2.95
N VAL A 173 8.26 -1.86 2.32
CA VAL A 173 7.34 -2.94 1.92
C VAL A 173 6.73 -3.60 3.16
N ALA A 174 7.52 -3.80 4.22
CA ALA A 174 7.02 -4.34 5.48
C ALA A 174 6.04 -3.37 6.18
N GLU A 175 6.24 -2.05 6.08
CA GLU A 175 5.35 -1.03 6.63
C GLU A 175 4.04 -0.91 5.85
N ILE A 176 4.08 -0.96 4.51
CA ILE A 176 2.89 -1.07 3.67
C ILE A 176 2.12 -2.35 4.01
N GLY A 177 2.85 -3.46 4.17
CA GLY A 177 2.27 -4.72 4.62
C GLY A 177 1.65 -4.62 6.02
N ARG A 178 2.32 -3.96 6.96
CA ARG A 178 1.90 -3.88 8.37
C ARG A 178 0.75 -2.89 8.58
N GLY A 179 0.70 -1.78 7.84
CA GLY A 179 -0.34 -0.76 7.98
C GLY A 179 -1.67 -1.21 7.38
N GLY A 180 -1.66 -1.62 6.11
CA GLY A 180 -2.86 -2.02 5.38
C GLY A 180 -3.24 -3.49 5.55
N LEU A 181 -2.27 -4.42 5.43
CA LEU A 181 -2.57 -5.86 5.42
C LEU A 181 -2.88 -6.38 6.83
N ASN A 182 -2.16 -5.95 7.88
CA ASN A 182 -2.50 -6.44 9.24
C ASN A 182 -3.89 -6.00 9.69
N GLN A 183 -4.32 -4.77 9.38
CA GLN A 183 -5.67 -4.33 9.75
C GLN A 183 -6.75 -5.10 8.97
N ALA A 184 -6.52 -5.36 7.68
CA ALA A 184 -7.40 -6.20 6.88
C ALA A 184 -7.45 -7.64 7.39
N VAL A 185 -6.30 -8.25 7.69
CA VAL A 185 -6.18 -9.61 8.23
C VAL A 185 -6.83 -9.70 9.62
N ILE A 186 -6.58 -8.75 10.52
CA ILE A 186 -7.23 -8.69 11.83
C ILE A 186 -8.75 -8.60 11.68
N ALA A 187 -9.25 -7.74 10.80
CA ALA A 187 -10.68 -7.61 10.56
C ALA A 187 -11.29 -8.92 10.01
N ILE A 188 -10.59 -9.60 9.08
CA ILE A 188 -11.00 -10.89 8.53
C ILE A 188 -10.98 -11.98 9.62
N GLU A 189 -9.93 -12.04 10.44
CA GLU A 189 -9.79 -13.02 11.53
C GLU A 189 -10.82 -12.80 12.64
N GLN A 190 -11.11 -11.55 13.00
CA GLN A 190 -12.19 -11.21 13.93
C GLN A 190 -13.56 -11.59 13.36
N ALA A 191 -13.81 -11.32 12.08
CA ALA A 191 -15.04 -11.74 11.40
C ALA A 191 -15.17 -13.28 11.38
N ARG A 192 -14.07 -14.00 11.09
CA ARG A 192 -14.02 -15.47 11.11
C ARG A 192 -14.29 -16.03 12.50
N GLY A 193 -13.68 -15.46 13.55
CA GLY A 193 -13.91 -15.86 14.94
C GLY A 193 -15.36 -15.67 15.35
N ARG A 194 -15.95 -14.50 15.04
CA ARG A 194 -17.37 -14.21 15.31
C ARG A 194 -18.30 -15.15 14.54
N LEU A 195 -18.01 -15.46 13.28
CA LEU A 195 -18.79 -16.43 12.49
C LEU A 195 -18.71 -17.84 13.06
N SER A 196 -17.53 -18.26 13.55
CA SER A 196 -17.35 -19.58 14.16
C SER A 196 -18.20 -19.72 15.43
N LEU A 197 -18.20 -18.70 16.30
CA LEU A 197 -19.07 -18.67 17.49
C LEU A 197 -20.56 -18.69 17.14
N ILE A 198 -20.96 -18.00 16.07
CA ILE A 198 -22.35 -18.00 15.60
C ILE A 198 -22.73 -19.37 15.04
N ILE A 199 -21.87 -20.02 14.25
CA ILE A 199 -22.11 -21.37 13.73
C ILE A 199 -22.24 -22.37 14.87
N GLU A 200 -21.39 -22.28 15.90
CA GLU A 200 -21.47 -23.11 17.09
C GLU A 200 -22.78 -22.90 17.87
N ALA A 201 -23.24 -21.65 17.99
CA ALA A 201 -24.53 -21.33 18.61
C ALA A 201 -25.76 -21.76 17.77
N LEU A 202 -25.59 -21.93 16.45
CA LEU A 202 -26.62 -22.43 15.53
C LEU A 202 -26.61 -23.96 15.42
N ALA A 203 -25.53 -24.62 15.86
CA ALA A 203 -25.47 -26.06 15.91
C ALA A 203 -26.58 -26.58 16.84
N PRO A 204 -27.32 -27.63 16.45
CA PRO A 204 -28.27 -28.23 17.36
C PRO A 204 -27.48 -28.72 18.59
N ALA A 205 -27.92 -28.36 19.79
CA ALA A 205 -27.57 -29.14 20.97
C ALA A 205 -27.86 -30.61 20.62
N GLY A 206 -26.88 -31.51 20.79
CA GLY A 206 -27.11 -32.93 20.58
C GLY A 206 -28.45 -33.31 21.22
N ALA A 207 -29.35 -34.06 20.57
CA ALA A 207 -29.11 -35.45 20.20
C ALA A 207 -28.38 -36.24 21.32
N ASP A 208 -28.58 -35.84 22.58
CA ASP A 208 -28.20 -36.63 23.74
C ASP A 208 -29.42 -37.45 24.19
N GLY A 209 -29.36 -38.75 23.91
CA GLY A 209 -29.95 -39.79 24.74
C GLY A 209 -31.47 -39.94 24.71
N SER A 210 -31.94 -40.95 23.98
CA SER A 210 -33.17 -41.68 24.32
C SER A 210 -33.11 -42.27 25.74
#